data_AF-V9II83-F1
#
_entry.id   AF-V9II83-F1
#
_cell.length_a   1.000
_cell.length_b   1.000
_cell.length_c   1.000
_cell.angle_alpha   90.00
_cell.angle_beta   90.00
_cell.angle_gamma   90.00
#
_symmetry.space_group_name_H-M   'P 1'
#
loop_
_entity.id
_entity.type
_entity.pdbx_description
1 polymer ?
#
loop_
_entity_poly.entity_id
_entity_poly.type
_entity_poly.pdbx_seq_one_letter_code
_entity_poly.pdbx_strand_id
1 'polypeptide(L)'
;MPNTPMMVGEGITVYCSMNTTNQDETIIEKLFSYIGVIENVPESLMNAIGGLSGSGPAYAYLVIEALADGAVKMGVPRPMATKFAAQVLVGAGKMVLETGRHPGQLKDEVCSPGGTTITGVHAMECGQVRASMMNAVEAAVRKSNELTSNIK
;
A
#
# COMPACT_ATOMS: atom_id res chain seq x y z
N MET A 1 -2.10 14.69 -6.35
CA MET A 1 -2.37 14.15 -5.00
C MET A 1 -1.21 13.24 -4.59
N PRO A 2 -0.28 13.76 -3.76
CA PRO A 2 0.84 13.00 -3.17
C PRO A 2 0.41 12.13 -1.98
N ASN A 3 1.33 11.32 -1.45
CA ASN A 3 1.20 10.65 -0.15
C ASN A 3 2.47 10.78 0.71
N THR A 4 2.40 10.35 1.97
CA THR A 4 3.47 10.58 2.95
C THR A 4 4.80 9.84 2.69
N PRO A 5 4.85 8.63 2.10
CA PRO A 5 6.11 7.96 1.77
C PRO A 5 7.03 8.69 0.80
N MET A 6 6.58 9.80 0.18
CA MET A 6 7.45 10.69 -0.60
C MET A 6 8.63 11.24 0.20
N MET A 7 8.50 11.33 1.54
CA MET A 7 9.60 11.74 2.42
C MET A 7 10.82 10.79 2.36
N VAL A 8 10.62 9.55 1.91
CA VAL A 8 11.68 8.54 1.75
C VAL A 8 11.85 8.09 0.30
N GLY A 9 11.29 8.84 -0.66
CA GLY A 9 11.43 8.58 -2.10
C GLY A 9 10.58 7.41 -2.63
N GLU A 10 9.68 6.85 -1.83
CA GLU A 10 8.84 5.69 -2.19
C GLU A 10 7.35 6.09 -2.24
N GLY A 11 7.10 7.32 -2.70
CA GLY A 11 5.78 7.91 -2.76
C GLY A 11 4.93 7.43 -3.93
N ILE A 12 3.66 7.84 -3.89
CA ILE A 12 2.72 7.76 -5.00
C ILE A 12 2.11 9.14 -5.17
N THR A 13 2.28 9.71 -6.37
CA THR A 13 1.63 10.93 -6.80
C THR A 13 0.70 10.61 -7.96
N VAL A 14 -0.59 10.89 -7.82
CA VAL A 14 -1.50 10.84 -8.98
C VAL A 14 -1.97 12.23 -9.34
N TYR A 15 -2.12 12.49 -10.63
CA TYR A 15 -2.62 13.76 -11.12
C TYR A 15 -3.65 13.53 -12.23
N CYS A 16 -4.45 14.55 -12.49
CA CYS A 16 -5.37 14.58 -13.61
C CYS A 16 -5.12 15.87 -14.39
N SER A 17 -5.15 15.77 -15.70
CA SER A 17 -4.91 16.89 -16.61
C SER A 17 -6.19 17.35 -17.27
N MET A 18 -6.47 18.65 -17.21
CA MET A 18 -7.50 19.29 -18.00
C MET A 18 -6.98 20.64 -18.49
N ASN A 19 -7.02 20.87 -19.81
CA ASN A 19 -6.51 22.08 -20.46
C ASN A 19 -5.00 22.35 -20.21
N THR A 20 -4.19 21.31 -20.03
CA THR A 20 -2.73 21.37 -19.88
C THR A 20 -2.03 21.10 -21.20
N THR A 21 -0.77 21.53 -21.32
CA THR A 21 0.10 21.14 -22.44
C THR A 21 0.91 19.89 -22.09
N ASN A 22 1.37 19.15 -23.11
CA ASN A 22 2.29 18.03 -22.91
C ASN A 22 3.59 18.45 -22.19
N GLN A 23 4.01 19.71 -22.36
CA GLN A 23 5.20 20.24 -21.69
C GLN A 23 4.95 20.41 -20.19
N ASP A 24 3.77 20.87 -19.78
CA ASP A 24 3.40 20.98 -18.36
C ASP A 24 3.41 19.60 -17.71
N GLU A 25 2.84 18.60 -18.37
CA GLU A 25 2.80 17.21 -17.90
C GLU A 25 4.21 16.62 -17.76
N THR A 26 5.06 16.81 -18.78
CA THR A 26 6.45 16.32 -18.74
C THR A 26 7.23 16.93 -17.56
N ILE A 27 6.99 18.20 -17.22
CA ILE A 27 7.67 18.87 -16.11
C ILE A 27 7.25 18.24 -14.77
N ILE A 28 5.96 18.02 -14.56
CA ILE A 28 5.47 17.44 -13.30
C ILE A 28 5.86 15.97 -13.17
N GLU A 29 5.76 15.19 -14.26
CA GLU A 29 6.20 13.79 -14.29
C GLU A 29 7.68 13.69 -13.92
N LYS A 30 8.52 14.51 -14.55
CA LYS A 30 9.94 14.54 -14.23
C LYS A 30 10.19 14.91 -12.78
N LEU A 31 9.53 15.94 -12.26
CA LEU A 31 9.74 16.41 -10.89
C LEU A 31 9.36 15.34 -9.84
N PHE A 32 8.18 14.73 -9.97
CA PHE A 32 7.68 13.77 -8.99
C PHE A 32 8.26 12.36 -9.15
N SER A 33 8.79 12.01 -10.33
CA SER A 33 9.49 10.73 -10.54
C SER A 33 10.71 10.54 -9.63
N TYR A 34 11.31 11.62 -9.12
CA TYR A 34 12.43 11.54 -8.18
C TYR A 34 12.04 11.10 -6.76
N ILE A 35 10.74 11.14 -6.44
CA ILE A 35 10.23 10.91 -5.07
C ILE A 35 9.15 9.83 -5.01
N GLY A 36 9.02 9.06 -6.09
CA GLY A 36 8.16 7.88 -6.16
C GLY A 36 7.51 7.70 -7.53
N VAL A 37 6.42 6.95 -7.53
CA VAL A 37 5.58 6.71 -8.72
C VAL A 37 4.73 7.93 -9.00
N ILE A 38 4.66 8.35 -10.27
CA ILE A 38 3.72 9.36 -10.74
C ILE A 38 2.88 8.82 -11.89
N GLU A 39 1.56 9.04 -11.83
CA GLU A 39 0.62 8.57 -12.84
C GLU A 39 -0.45 9.62 -13.18
N ASN A 40 -0.73 9.78 -14.47
CA ASN A 40 -1.88 10.55 -14.96
C ASN A 40 -3.12 9.65 -14.94
N VAL A 41 -4.15 10.07 -14.22
CA VAL A 41 -5.37 9.28 -14.02
C VAL A 41 -6.62 10.11 -14.30
N PRO A 42 -7.73 9.49 -14.75
CA PRO A 42 -9.01 10.16 -14.80
C PRO A 42 -9.40 10.74 -13.44
N GLU A 43 -9.92 11.98 -13.43
CA GLU A 43 -10.35 12.65 -12.20
C GLU A 43 -11.36 11.83 -11.38
N SER A 44 -12.23 11.08 -12.07
CA SER A 44 -13.18 10.15 -11.45
C SER A 44 -12.55 9.07 -10.55
N LEU A 45 -11.26 8.75 -10.74
CA LEU A 45 -10.53 7.77 -9.92
C LEU A 45 -9.81 8.41 -8.74
N MET A 46 -9.75 9.74 -8.63
CA MET A 46 -8.95 10.43 -7.61
C MET A 46 -9.34 10.04 -6.19
N ASN A 47 -10.63 9.98 -5.87
CA ASN A 47 -11.08 9.56 -4.54
C ASN A 47 -10.76 8.09 -4.26
N ALA A 48 -10.95 7.22 -5.26
CA ALA A 48 -10.66 5.79 -5.15
C ALA A 48 -9.17 5.55 -4.88
N ILE A 49 -8.31 6.18 -5.69
CA ILE A 49 -6.87 6.13 -5.52
C ILE A 49 -6.47 6.77 -4.20
N GLY A 50 -7.09 7.85 -3.76
CA GLY A 50 -6.80 8.51 -2.48
C GLY A 50 -7.05 7.59 -1.29
N GLY A 51 -8.15 6.85 -1.30
CA GLY A 51 -8.45 5.84 -0.27
C GLY A 51 -7.44 4.69 -0.22
N LEU A 52 -6.75 4.42 -1.35
CA LEU A 52 -5.67 3.44 -1.42
C LEU A 52 -4.29 4.05 -1.13
N SER A 53 -3.81 5.01 -1.91
CA SER A 53 -2.45 5.55 -1.86
C SER A 53 -2.26 6.58 -0.75
N GLY A 54 -3.28 7.39 -0.46
CA GLY A 54 -3.24 8.39 0.61
C GLY A 54 -3.36 7.75 1.99
N SER A 55 -4.34 6.87 2.17
CA SER A 55 -4.59 6.18 3.46
C SER A 55 -3.79 4.89 3.63
N GLY A 56 -3.36 4.25 2.54
CA GLY A 56 -2.63 2.97 2.52
C GLY A 56 -1.41 2.88 3.42
N PRO A 57 -0.55 3.92 3.55
CA PRO A 57 0.57 3.90 4.47
C PRO A 57 0.14 3.60 5.91
N ALA A 58 -1.00 4.14 6.37
CA ALA A 58 -1.52 3.86 7.71
C ALA A 58 -1.93 2.39 7.86
N TYR A 59 -2.53 1.78 6.83
CA TYR A 59 -2.87 0.35 6.83
C TYR A 59 -1.61 -0.52 6.90
N ALA A 60 -0.56 -0.14 6.16
CA ALA A 60 0.72 -0.83 6.19
C ALA A 60 1.40 -0.73 7.58
N TYR A 61 1.34 0.43 8.24
CA TYR A 61 1.87 0.59 9.60
C TYR A 61 1.15 -0.31 10.60
N LEU A 62 -0.18 -0.45 10.49
CA LEU A 62 -0.94 -1.39 11.31
C LEU A 62 -0.46 -2.84 11.12
N VAL A 63 -0.19 -3.25 9.88
CA VAL A 63 0.33 -4.60 9.58
C VAL A 63 1.74 -4.79 10.15
N ILE A 64 2.62 -3.79 10.02
CA ILE A 64 3.98 -3.83 10.58
C ILE A 64 3.94 -3.99 12.09
N GLU A 65 3.10 -3.20 12.77
CA GLU A 65 2.91 -3.26 14.21
C GLU A 65 2.39 -4.63 14.64
N ALA A 66 1.35 -5.15 13.99
CA ALA A 66 0.77 -6.45 14.28
C ALA A 66 1.75 -7.62 14.08
N LEU A 67 2.54 -7.59 13.00
CA LEU A 67 3.59 -8.59 12.76
C LEU A 67 4.70 -8.52 13.82
N ALA A 68 5.12 -7.31 14.20
CA ALA A 68 6.11 -7.12 15.24
C ALA A 68 5.61 -7.61 16.60
N ASP A 69 4.34 -7.35 16.95
CA ASP A 69 3.69 -7.85 18.16
C ASP A 69 3.64 -9.39 18.18
N GLY A 70 3.28 -9.99 17.05
CA GLY A 70 3.31 -11.45 16.88
C GLY A 70 4.70 -12.02 17.12
N ALA A 71 5.76 -11.40 16.59
CA ALA A 71 7.13 -11.84 16.81
C ALA A 71 7.59 -11.65 18.27
N VAL A 72 7.22 -10.54 18.92
CA VAL A 72 7.50 -10.30 20.35
C VAL A 72 6.82 -11.35 21.23
N LYS A 73 5.56 -11.72 20.92
CA LYS A 73 4.86 -12.81 21.61
C LYS A 73 5.61 -14.14 21.52
N MET A 74 6.39 -14.34 20.45
CA MET A 74 7.23 -15.53 20.25
C MET A 74 8.66 -15.36 20.79
N GLY A 75 8.96 -14.28 21.50
CA GLY A 75 10.24 -14.04 22.19
C GLY A 75 11.25 -13.18 21.42
N VAL A 76 10.89 -12.59 20.29
CA VAL A 76 11.79 -11.69 19.54
C VAL A 76 11.89 -10.33 20.23
N PRO A 77 13.08 -9.73 20.42
CA PRO A 77 13.19 -8.37 20.95
C PRO A 77 12.46 -7.33 20.08
N ARG A 78 11.70 -6.42 20.70
CA ARG A 78 10.89 -5.41 20.01
C ARG A 78 11.63 -4.65 18.89
N PRO A 79 12.84 -4.08 19.10
CA PRO A 79 13.52 -3.34 18.04
C PRO A 79 13.82 -4.19 16.80
N MET A 80 14.16 -5.47 17.01
CA MET A 80 14.41 -6.42 15.93
C MET A 80 13.10 -6.80 15.22
N ALA A 81 12.05 -7.08 15.98
CA ALA A 81 10.73 -7.43 15.45
C ALA A 81 10.16 -6.33 14.54
N THR A 82 10.19 -5.07 14.99
CA THR A 82 9.71 -3.93 14.20
C THR A 82 10.54 -3.74 12.93
N LYS A 83 11.87 -3.81 13.02
CA LYS A 83 12.76 -3.70 11.85
C LYS A 83 12.47 -4.80 10.82
N PHE A 84 12.33 -6.04 11.26
CA PHE A 84 12.10 -7.18 10.38
C PHE A 84 10.70 -7.14 9.75
N ALA A 85 9.67 -6.81 10.53
CA ALA A 85 8.31 -6.64 10.01
C ALA A 85 8.25 -5.56 8.91
N ALA A 86 8.87 -4.40 9.13
CA ALA A 86 8.97 -3.36 8.11
C ALA A 86 9.70 -3.86 6.84
N GLN A 87 10.85 -4.53 7.01
CA GLN A 87 11.62 -5.05 5.88
C GLN A 87 10.88 -6.14 5.09
N VAL A 88 10.06 -6.96 5.76
CA VAL A 88 9.20 -7.97 5.10
C VAL A 88 8.23 -7.29 4.14
N LEU A 89 7.56 -6.21 4.57
CA LEU A 89 6.63 -5.48 3.70
C LEU A 89 7.35 -4.79 2.54
N VAL A 90 8.52 -4.18 2.79
CA VAL A 90 9.35 -3.59 1.72
C VAL A 90 9.73 -4.65 0.68
N GLY A 91 10.25 -5.80 1.13
CA GLY A 91 10.66 -6.88 0.23
C GLY A 91 9.49 -7.48 -0.54
N ALA A 92 8.36 -7.74 0.12
CA ALA A 92 7.17 -8.27 -0.54
C ALA A 92 6.60 -7.30 -1.58
N GLY A 93 6.57 -5.99 -1.28
CA GLY A 93 6.17 -4.95 -2.22
C GLY A 93 7.10 -4.89 -3.43
N LYS A 94 8.42 -4.87 -3.22
CA LYS A 94 9.41 -4.88 -4.31
C LYS A 94 9.30 -6.12 -5.19
N MET A 95 9.08 -7.30 -4.62
CA MET A 95 8.84 -8.51 -5.41
C MET A 95 7.67 -8.36 -6.37
N VAL A 96 6.56 -7.74 -5.96
CA VAL A 96 5.42 -7.48 -6.85
C VAL A 96 5.80 -6.48 -7.93
N LEU A 97 6.41 -5.36 -7.57
CA LEU A 97 6.73 -4.26 -8.48
C LEU A 97 7.80 -4.64 -9.51
N GLU A 98 8.87 -5.30 -9.09
CA GLU A 98 10.03 -5.60 -9.94
C GLU A 98 9.81 -6.85 -10.82
N THR A 99 9.03 -7.83 -10.33
CA THR A 99 8.79 -9.05 -11.12
C THR A 99 7.53 -8.98 -11.97
N GLY A 100 6.57 -8.10 -11.63
CA GLY A 100 5.26 -8.01 -12.29
C GLY A 100 4.38 -9.25 -12.07
N ARG A 101 4.75 -10.15 -11.17
CA ARG A 101 4.07 -11.43 -10.95
C ARG A 101 2.87 -11.27 -10.02
N HIS A 102 1.83 -12.07 -10.27
CA HIS A 102 0.60 -12.00 -9.48
C HIS A 102 0.89 -12.31 -7.99
N PRO A 103 0.38 -11.51 -7.02
CA PRO A 103 0.64 -11.72 -5.60
C PRO A 103 0.24 -13.12 -5.09
N GLY A 104 -0.82 -13.71 -5.66
CA GLY A 104 -1.22 -15.08 -5.35
C GLY A 104 -0.15 -16.11 -5.72
N GLN A 105 0.52 -15.93 -6.86
CA GLN A 105 1.60 -16.81 -7.30
C GLN A 105 2.84 -16.65 -6.40
N LEU A 106 3.23 -15.41 -6.09
CA LEU A 106 4.35 -15.14 -5.17
C LEU A 106 4.09 -15.74 -3.79
N LYS A 107 2.86 -15.65 -3.30
CA LYS A 107 2.45 -16.28 -2.03
C LYS A 107 2.55 -17.81 -2.10
N ASP A 108 2.11 -18.43 -3.20
CA ASP A 108 2.19 -19.89 -3.37
C ASP A 108 3.65 -20.40 -3.42
N GLU A 109 4.56 -19.64 -4.02
CA GLU A 109 5.99 -20.00 -4.09
C GLU A 109 6.71 -20.02 -2.74
N VAL A 110 6.23 -19.26 -1.76
CA VAL A 110 6.76 -19.26 -0.38
C VAL A 110 6.05 -20.31 0.50
N CYS A 111 4.92 -20.85 0.04
CA CYS A 111 4.13 -21.85 0.77
C CYS A 111 4.55 -23.27 0.42
N SER A 112 5.29 -23.93 1.31
CA SER A 112 5.52 -25.38 1.21
C SER A 112 4.31 -26.19 1.73
N PRO A 113 4.05 -27.40 1.20
CA PRO A 113 3.00 -28.28 1.70
C PRO A 113 3.17 -28.59 3.19
N GLY A 114 2.15 -28.26 4.00
CA GLY A 114 2.16 -28.44 5.45
C GLY A 114 3.16 -27.56 6.23
N GLY A 115 3.79 -26.58 5.57
CA GLY A 115 4.79 -25.72 6.15
C GLY A 115 4.26 -24.65 7.12
N THR A 116 5.18 -23.93 7.74
CA THR A 116 4.86 -22.81 8.65
C THR A 116 4.15 -21.67 7.92
N THR A 117 4.56 -21.35 6.69
CA THR A 117 3.97 -20.27 5.89
C THR A 117 2.49 -20.53 5.60
N ILE A 118 2.12 -21.72 5.09
CA ILE A 118 0.73 -22.00 4.73
C ILE A 118 -0.18 -22.05 5.96
N THR A 119 0.36 -22.50 7.11
CA THR A 119 -0.36 -22.46 8.40
C THR A 119 -0.62 -21.01 8.85
N GLY A 120 0.38 -20.14 8.71
CA GLY A 120 0.22 -18.70 8.97
C GLY A 120 -0.78 -18.03 8.04
N VAL A 121 -0.71 -18.33 6.73
CA VAL A 121 -1.68 -17.84 5.73
C VAL A 121 -3.09 -18.28 6.10
N HIS A 122 -3.31 -19.54 6.47
CA HIS A 122 -4.62 -20.02 6.90
C HIS A 122 -5.16 -19.24 8.10
N ALA A 123 -4.33 -18.96 9.11
CA ALA A 123 -4.72 -18.15 10.25
C ALA A 123 -5.12 -16.71 9.85
N MET A 124 -4.41 -16.11 8.89
CA MET A 124 -4.75 -14.79 8.34
C MET A 124 -6.09 -14.79 7.57
N GLU A 125 -6.38 -15.86 6.82
CA GLU A 125 -7.66 -16.01 6.11
C GLU A 125 -8.81 -16.20 7.11
N CYS A 126 -8.62 -16.97 8.20
CA CYS A 126 -9.59 -17.06 9.30
C CYS A 126 -9.83 -15.70 9.98
N GLY A 127 -8.78 -14.86 10.05
CA GLY A 127 -8.86 -13.47 10.51
C GLY A 127 -9.44 -12.49 9.48
N GLN A 128 -9.82 -12.96 8.28
CA GLN A 128 -10.44 -12.15 7.22
C GLN A 128 -9.61 -10.94 6.80
N VAL A 129 -8.28 -11.11 6.72
CA VAL A 129 -7.36 -10.01 6.39
C VAL A 129 -7.72 -9.37 5.04
N ARG A 130 -8.07 -10.16 4.03
CA ARG A 130 -8.48 -9.63 2.71
C ARG A 130 -9.70 -8.73 2.80
N ALA A 131 -10.75 -9.22 3.47
CA ALA A 131 -11.99 -8.46 3.63
C ALA A 131 -11.74 -7.16 4.42
N SER A 132 -10.95 -7.22 5.48
CA SER A 132 -10.61 -6.05 6.30
C SER A 132 -9.90 -4.96 5.49
N MET A 133 -8.94 -5.34 4.65
CA MET A 133 -8.22 -4.39 3.79
C MET A 133 -9.11 -3.79 2.70
N MET A 134 -9.96 -4.60 2.07
CA MET A 134 -10.92 -4.12 1.07
C MET A 134 -11.92 -3.13 1.69
N ASN A 135 -12.47 -3.47 2.86
CA ASN A 135 -13.41 -2.63 3.59
C ASN A 135 -12.77 -1.31 4.04
N ALA A 136 -11.49 -1.33 4.42
CA ALA A 136 -10.77 -0.11 4.80
C ALA A 136 -10.68 0.89 3.63
N VAL A 137 -10.33 0.40 2.43
CA VAL A 137 -10.29 1.23 1.21
C VAL A 137 -11.70 1.75 0.90
N GLU A 138 -12.71 0.88 0.87
CA GLU A 138 -14.09 1.28 0.58
C GLU A 138 -14.59 2.35 1.56
N ALA A 139 -14.37 2.17 2.85
CA ALA A 139 -14.76 3.12 3.88
C ALA A 139 -14.06 4.48 3.72
N ALA A 140 -12.76 4.48 3.41
CA ALA A 140 -12.01 5.71 3.15
C ALA A 140 -12.54 6.46 1.92
N VAL A 141 -12.83 5.74 0.83
CA VAL A 141 -13.38 6.33 -0.41
C VAL A 141 -14.77 6.90 -0.16
N ARG A 142 -15.64 6.15 0.54
CA ARG A 142 -16.97 6.62 0.94
C ARG A 142 -16.86 7.91 1.74
N LYS A 143 -15.93 7.95 2.70
CA LYS A 143 -15.73 9.14 3.52
C LYS A 143 -15.20 10.32 2.71
N SER A 144 -14.28 10.09 1.77
CA SER A 144 -13.77 11.12 0.85
C SER A 144 -14.92 11.76 0.06
N ASN A 145 -15.81 10.92 -0.51
CA ASN A 145 -16.96 11.40 -1.28
C ASN A 145 -17.94 12.23 -0.43
N GLU A 146 -18.19 11.82 0.82
CA GLU A 146 -18.99 12.60 1.77
C GLU A 146 -18.36 13.97 2.06
N LEU A 147 -17.04 14.02 2.26
CA LEU A 147 -16.33 15.26 2.54
C LEU A 147 -16.36 16.20 1.34
N THR A 148 -16.10 15.71 0.12
CA THR A 148 -16.17 16.52 -1.11
C THR A 148 -17.57 17.11 -1.32
N SER A 149 -18.62 16.34 -1.05
CA SER A 149 -20.01 16.81 -1.20
C SER A 149 -20.39 17.94 -0.24
N ASN A 150 -19.63 18.13 0.85
CA ASN A 150 -19.86 19.17 1.85
C ASN A 150 -19.02 20.44 1.62
N ILE A 151 -18.10 20.42 0.65
CA ILE A 151 -17.32 21.59 0.26
C ILE A 151 -18.17 22.38 -0.75
N LYS A 152 -18.82 23.44 -0.26
CA LYS A 152 -19.54 24.43 -1.09
C LYS A 152 -18.59 25.45 -1.68
#